data_AF-F9CUK6-F1
#
_entry.id   AF-F9CUK6-F1
#
_cell.length_a   1.000
_cell.length_b   1.000
_cell.length_c   1.000
_cell.angle_alpha   90.00
_cell.angle_beta   90.00
_cell.angle_gamma   90.00
#
_symmetry.space_group_name_H-M   'P 1'
#
loop_
_entity.id
_entity.type
_entity.pdbx_description
1 polymer ?
#
loop_
_entity_poly.entity_id
_entity_poly.type
_entity_poly.pdbx_seq_one_letter_code
_entity_poly.pdbx_strand_id
1 'polypeptide(L)'
;MLTGFKYVYLIAFFALLSGFFHPLVTHTSFDSVVIGVIVLFVGLAGSILLYKAAVSEKKRIIFLGIGFTLIFISLFYIFQITGRV
;
A
#
# COMPACT_ATOMS: atom_id res chain seq x y z
N MET A 1 -6.93 -8.58 -25.19
CA MET A 1 -7.06 -9.20 -23.85
C MET A 1 -6.31 -8.37 -22.82
N LEU A 2 -7.00 -7.45 -22.13
CA LEU A 2 -6.74 -7.05 -20.72
C LEU A 2 -7.77 -5.99 -20.26
N THR A 3 -9.06 -6.20 -20.54
CA THR A 3 -10.14 -5.28 -20.14
C THR A 3 -10.31 -5.19 -18.61
N GLY A 4 -9.72 -6.12 -17.85
CA GLY A 4 -9.84 -6.21 -16.38
C GLY A 4 -9.07 -5.14 -15.60
N PHE A 5 -7.98 -4.57 -16.13
CA PHE A 5 -7.21 -3.54 -15.41
C PHE A 5 -7.91 -2.17 -15.35
N LYS A 6 -8.90 -1.92 -16.23
CA LYS A 6 -9.63 -0.65 -16.27
C LYS A 6 -10.34 -0.30 -14.95
N TYR A 7 -10.69 -1.32 -14.15
CA TYR A 7 -11.49 -1.15 -12.93
C TYR A 7 -10.73 -1.41 -11.62
N VAL A 8 -9.44 -1.76 -11.67
CA VAL A 8 -8.63 -1.98 -10.46
C VAL A 8 -8.56 -0.71 -9.60
N TYR A 9 -8.54 0.47 -10.23
CA TYR A 9 -8.60 1.75 -9.53
C TYR A 9 -9.88 1.91 -8.69
N LEU A 10 -11.05 1.46 -9.19
CA LEU A 10 -12.30 1.50 -8.43
C LEU A 10 -12.24 0.60 -7.20
N ILE A 11 -11.67 -0.61 -7.34
CA ILE A 11 -11.52 -1.54 -6.21
C ILE A 11 -10.66 -0.90 -5.12
N ALA A 12 -9.51 -0.33 -5.49
CA ALA A 12 -8.64 0.36 -4.53
C ALA A 12 -9.33 1.57 -3.89
N PHE A 13 -10.06 2.35 -4.68
CA PHE A 13 -10.83 3.51 -4.20
C PHE A 13 -11.89 3.10 -3.18
N PHE A 14 -12.73 2.10 -3.49
CA PHE A 14 -13.76 1.63 -2.57
C PHE A 14 -13.19 0.97 -1.31
N ALA A 15 -12.06 0.26 -1.42
CA ALA A 15 -11.38 -0.32 -0.26
C ALA A 15 -10.87 0.77 0.70
N LEU A 16 -10.21 1.81 0.19
CA LEU A 16 -9.75 2.95 0.99
C LEU A 16 -10.94 3.72 1.59
N LEU A 17 -11.97 3.93 0.79
CA LEU A 17 -13.18 4.63 1.21
C LEU A 17 -13.91 3.86 2.33
N SER A 18 -14.01 2.53 2.23
CA SER A 18 -14.56 1.67 3.29
C SER A 18 -13.76 1.78 4.60
N GLY A 19 -12.42 1.81 4.52
CA GLY A 19 -11.56 2.04 5.68
C GLY A 19 -11.81 3.40 6.33
N PHE A 20 -12.05 4.45 5.55
CA PHE A 20 -12.38 5.78 6.06
C PHE A 20 -13.77 5.87 6.70
N PHE A 21 -14.77 5.21 6.12
CA PHE A 21 -16.12 5.19 6.68
C PHE A 21 -16.26 4.34 7.94
N HIS A 22 -15.37 3.35 8.15
CA HIS A 22 -15.45 2.48 9.32
C HIS A 22 -15.50 3.24 10.66
N PRO A 23 -14.51 4.10 11.01
CA PRO A 23 -14.53 4.87 12.26
C PRO A 23 -15.69 5.86 12.36
N LEU A 24 -16.19 6.36 11.23
CA LEU A 24 -17.36 7.25 11.20
C LEU A 24 -18.63 6.52 11.66
N VAL A 25 -18.80 5.25 11.27
CA VAL A 25 -19.95 4.41 11.63
C VAL A 25 -19.80 3.85 13.06
N THR A 26 -18.57 3.52 13.49
CA THR A 26 -18.32 2.94 14.82
C THR A 26 -18.05 3.97 15.91
N HIS A 27 -18.06 5.28 15.59
CA HIS A 27 -17.70 6.37 16.51
C HIS A 27 -16.33 6.17 17.19
N THR A 28 -15.38 5.57 16.47
CA THR A 28 -14.01 5.33 16.95
C THR A 28 -13.04 6.38 16.40
N SER A 29 -11.85 6.46 16.99
CA SER A 29 -10.78 7.35 16.52
C SER A 29 -10.33 7.05 15.09
N PHE A 30 -9.99 8.09 14.34
CA PHE A 30 -9.45 7.97 12.98
C PHE A 30 -7.95 7.62 12.93
N ASP A 31 -7.25 7.63 14.08
CA ASP A 31 -5.80 7.46 14.16
C ASP A 31 -5.31 6.19 13.45
N SER A 32 -5.93 5.05 13.74
CA SER A 32 -5.56 3.76 13.12
C SER A 32 -5.79 3.76 11.62
N VAL A 33 -6.82 4.47 11.13
CA VAL A 33 -7.12 4.58 9.70
C VAL A 33 -6.10 5.46 9.01
N VAL A 34 -5.76 6.61 9.60
CA VAL A 34 -4.76 7.53 9.04
C VAL A 34 -3.40 6.83 8.93
N ILE A 35 -2.97 6.14 9.98
CA ILE A 35 -1.73 5.36 9.98
C ILE A 35 -1.80 4.24 8.93
N GLY A 36 -2.90 3.49 8.88
CA GLY A 36 -3.09 2.42 7.89
C GLY A 36 -3.01 2.92 6.44
N VAL A 37 -3.61 4.07 6.14
CA VAL A 37 -3.54 4.69 4.81
C VAL A 37 -2.09 5.08 4.47
N ILE A 38 -1.36 5.71 5.40
CA ILE A 38 0.06 6.05 5.21
C ILE A 38 0.88 4.79 4.91
N VAL A 39 0.68 3.71 5.67
CA VAL A 39 1.37 2.43 5.50
C VAL A 39 1.08 1.80 4.13
N LEU A 40 -0.16 1.89 3.64
CA LEU A 40 -0.50 1.44 2.28
C LEU A 40 0.21 2.28 1.20
N PHE A 41 0.28 3.61 1.35
CA PHE A 41 1.03 4.46 0.42
C PHE A 41 2.52 4.13 0.38
N VAL A 42 3.13 3.78 1.53
CA VAL A 42 4.52 3.30 1.60
C VAL A 42 4.72 2.02 0.78
N GLY A 43 3.80 1.04 0.90
CA GLY A 43 3.84 -0.19 0.09
C GLY A 43 3.64 0.06 -1.40
N LEU A 44 2.77 1.01 -1.75
CA LEU A 44 2.52 1.47 -3.12
C LEU A 44 3.78 2.11 -3.72
N ALA A 45 4.45 2.99 -2.97
CA ALA A 45 5.73 3.58 -3.37
C ALA A 45 6.81 2.51 -3.60
N GLY A 46 6.90 1.51 -2.72
CA GLY A 46 7.80 0.36 -2.90
C GLY A 46 7.53 -0.43 -4.17
N SER A 47 6.25 -0.67 -4.48
CA SER A 47 5.82 -1.37 -5.69
C SER A 47 6.12 -0.58 -6.97
N ILE A 48 5.96 0.75 -6.95
CA ILE A 48 6.31 1.64 -8.07
C ILE A 48 7.82 1.63 -8.32
N LEU A 49 8.64 1.64 -7.26
CA LEU A 49 10.09 1.53 -7.37
C LEU A 49 10.52 0.18 -7.98
N LEU A 50 9.85 -0.91 -7.58
CA LEU A 50 10.03 -2.24 -8.16
C LEU A 50 9.66 -2.30 -9.64
N TYR A 51 8.54 -1.68 -10.03
CA TYR A 51 8.16 -1.55 -11.44
C TYR A 51 9.22 -0.79 -12.23
N LYS A 52 9.73 0.32 -11.68
CA LYS A 52 10.79 1.10 -12.31
C LYS A 52 12.11 0.32 -12.41
N ALA A 53 12.38 -0.57 -11.46
CA ALA A 53 13.51 -1.50 -11.52
C ALA A 53 13.37 -2.52 -12.67
N ALA A 54 12.17 -3.03 -12.90
CA ALA A 54 11.90 -3.99 -13.97
C ALA A 54 12.08 -3.38 -15.37
N VAL A 55 11.78 -2.10 -15.52
CA VAL A 55 11.84 -1.38 -16.81
C VAL A 55 13.20 -0.69 -17.04
N SER A 56 13.98 -0.41 -15.99
CA SER A 56 15.24 0.35 -16.11
C SER A 56 16.48 -0.53 -15.94
N GLU A 57 17.35 -0.58 -16.96
CA GLU A 57 18.62 -1.34 -16.91
C GLU A 57 19.69 -0.69 -16.01
N LYS A 58 19.72 0.65 -15.95
CA LYS A 58 20.67 1.39 -15.11
C LYS A 58 20.15 1.48 -13.68
N LYS A 59 20.95 1.01 -12.70
CA LYS A 59 20.66 1.02 -11.26
C LYS A 59 19.50 0.11 -10.81
N ARG A 60 19.15 -0.93 -11.60
CA ARG A 60 18.13 -1.94 -11.25
C ARG A 60 18.25 -2.47 -9.83
N ILE A 61 19.47 -2.82 -9.39
CA ILE A 61 19.73 -3.41 -8.07
C ILE A 61 19.31 -2.46 -6.95
N ILE A 62 19.56 -1.15 -7.10
CA ILE A 62 19.21 -0.15 -6.09
C ILE A 62 17.68 0.00 -6.01
N PHE A 63 17.00 0.07 -7.15
CA PHE A 63 15.53 0.16 -7.17
C PHE A 63 14.85 -1.09 -6.60
N LEU A 64 15.41 -2.29 -6.86
CA LEU A 64 14.93 -3.52 -6.24
C LEU A 64 15.13 -3.52 -4.73
N GLY A 65 16.33 -3.19 -4.24
CA GLY A 65 16.64 -3.18 -2.81
C GLY A 65 15.73 -2.23 -2.03
N ILE A 66 15.56 -1.00 -2.52
CA ILE A 66 14.70 0.01 -1.88
C ILE A 66 13.22 -0.40 -1.99
N GLY A 67 12.79 -0.88 -3.15
CA GLY A 67 11.41 -1.31 -3.37
C GLY A 67 10.99 -2.46 -2.45
N PHE A 68 11.81 -3.50 -2.33
CA PHE A 68 11.55 -4.62 -1.42
C PHE A 68 11.57 -4.19 0.05
N THR A 69 12.52 -3.32 0.43
CA THR A 69 12.58 -2.78 1.81
C THR A 69 11.31 -2.03 2.18
N LEU A 70 10.79 -1.17 1.29
CA LEU A 70 9.55 -0.42 1.51
C LEU A 70 8.33 -1.33 1.63
N ILE A 71 8.24 -2.38 0.80
CA ILE A 71 7.15 -3.36 0.89
C ILE A 71 7.22 -4.13 2.21
N PHE A 72 8.43 -4.54 2.62
CA PHE A 72 8.62 -5.26 3.88
C PHE A 72 8.24 -4.42 5.10
N ILE A 73 8.66 -3.15 5.12
CA ILE A 73 8.28 -2.19 6.17
C ILE A 73 6.77 -1.98 6.21
N SER A 74 6.14 -1.79 5.04
CA SER A 74 4.68 -1.66 4.94
C SER A 74 3.97 -2.88 5.53
N LEU A 75 4.43 -4.08 5.17
CA LEU A 75 3.87 -5.33 5.67
C LEU A 75 4.06 -5.48 7.19
N PHE A 76 5.24 -5.13 7.71
CA PHE A 76 5.51 -5.16 9.15
C PHE A 76 4.56 -4.25 9.93
N TYR A 77 4.34 -3.01 9.46
CA TYR A 77 3.39 -2.10 10.10
C TYR A 77 1.95 -2.62 10.05
N ILE A 78 1.54 -3.28 8.96
CA ILE A 78 0.21 -3.91 8.88
C ILE A 78 0.06 -4.98 9.98
N PHE A 79 1.07 -5.82 10.18
CA PHE A 79 1.06 -6.82 11.24
C PHE A 79 0.99 -6.20 12.64
N GLN A 80 1.75 -5.13 12.87
CA GLN A 80 1.75 -4.40 14.14
C GLN A 80 0.38 -3.77 14.43
N ILE A 81 -0.24 -3.11 13.44
CA ILE A 81 -1.58 -2.49 13.59
C ILE A 81 -2.66 -3.55 13.81
N THR A 82 -2.49 -4.74 13.25
CA THR A 82 -3.42 -5.88 13.44
C THR A 82 -3.22 -6.56 14.81
N GLY A 83 -2.21 -6.19 15.59
CA GLY A 83 -1.90 -6.80 16.90
C GLY A 83 -1.42 -8.25 16.79
N ARG A 84 -0.84 -8.63 15.65
CA ARG A 84 -0.30 -9.99 15.43
C ARG A 84 1.17 -10.14 15.83
N VAL A 85 1.82 -9.05 16.19
CA VAL A 85 3.22 -8.95 16.63
C VAL A 85 3.36 -7.93 17.75
#